data_AF-A0A252E2A5-F1
#
_entry.id   AF-A0A252E2A5-F1
#
_cell.length_a   1.000
_cell.length_b   1.000
_cell.length_c   1.000
_cell.angle_alpha   90.00
_cell.angle_beta   90.00
_cell.angle_gamma   90.00
#
_symmetry.space_group_name_H-M   'P 1'
#
loop_
_entity.id
_entity.type
_entity.pdbx_description
1 polymer ?
#
loop_
_entity_poly.entity_id
_entity_poly.type
_entity_poly.pdbx_seq_one_letter_code
_entity_poly.pdbx_strand_id
1 'polypeptide(L)'
;MPIIRQILSEPDTGLLPYLNGQLQTPSFSNFKAQFGFHVDEYSTQVTSSDDSLEIQTRLLLTLNLSIVVDSQTPLEEATLHALEFQELLDAQIILWSQKNSQLLEPISAIKGTLSQLSEIPYHGGYLPGFEIRSQLTLTYSAGSVQPKHANDRKQHPSSLYSPGDRTPVSGQYELINPDGEGTGLEVTSTAGHPFPPTREVDQSYKLVNPTKHKA
;
A
#
# COMPACT_ATOMS: atom_id res chain seq x y z
N MET A 1 -6.02 -2.91 4.69
CA MET A 1 -7.21 -2.47 3.92
C MET A 1 -7.09 -1.10 3.21
N PRO A 2 -6.42 -0.06 3.74
CA PRO A 2 -6.34 1.24 3.04
C PRO A 2 -5.59 1.19 1.69
N ILE A 3 -4.53 0.37 1.60
CA ILE A 3 -3.64 0.31 0.43
C ILE A 3 -4.33 -0.32 -0.80
N ILE A 4 -5.27 -1.26 -0.63
CA ILE A 4 -6.00 -1.85 -1.76
C ILE A 4 -6.87 -0.80 -2.44
N ARG A 5 -7.62 -0.01 -1.65
CA ARG A 5 -8.45 1.07 -2.17
C ARG A 5 -7.60 2.13 -2.87
N GLN A 6 -6.42 2.41 -2.34
CA GLN A 6 -5.47 3.33 -2.95
C GLN A 6 -5.00 2.79 -4.32
N ILE A 7 -4.45 1.58 -4.38
CA ILE A 7 -3.96 0.98 -5.63
C ILE A 7 -5.06 0.91 -6.71
N LEU A 8 -6.30 0.64 -6.34
CA LEU A 8 -7.39 0.49 -7.31
C LEU A 8 -8.06 1.82 -7.67
N SER A 9 -8.36 2.66 -6.68
CA SER A 9 -9.29 3.79 -6.81
C SER A 9 -8.64 5.16 -6.64
N GLU A 10 -7.31 5.26 -6.45
CA GLU A 10 -6.63 6.57 -6.39
C GLU A 10 -6.88 7.35 -7.70
N PRO A 11 -7.35 8.61 -7.65
CA PRO A 11 -7.81 9.35 -8.82
C PRO A 11 -6.82 9.40 -10.00
N ASP A 12 -5.53 9.55 -9.71
CA ASP A 12 -4.51 9.79 -10.75
C ASP A 12 -3.67 8.55 -11.08
N THR A 13 -3.53 7.63 -10.13
CA THR A 13 -2.60 6.49 -10.24
C THR A 13 -3.29 5.14 -10.13
N GLY A 14 -4.57 5.12 -9.74
CA GLY A 14 -5.34 3.90 -9.58
C GLY A 14 -5.66 3.23 -10.92
N LEU A 15 -5.88 1.92 -10.86
CA LEU A 15 -6.27 1.14 -12.05
C LEU A 15 -7.63 1.58 -12.62
N LEU A 16 -8.61 1.87 -11.75
CA LEU A 16 -9.97 2.20 -12.20
C LEU A 16 -10.02 3.52 -12.98
N PRO A 17 -9.48 4.64 -12.47
CA PRO A 17 -9.51 5.88 -13.21
C PRO A 17 -8.67 5.82 -14.49
N TYR A 18 -7.54 5.10 -14.46
CA TYR A 18 -6.73 4.84 -15.64
C TYR A 18 -7.53 4.15 -16.75
N LEU A 19 -8.15 3.01 -16.46
CA LEU A 19 -8.94 2.26 -17.45
C LEU A 19 -10.15 3.04 -17.93
N ASN A 20 -10.84 3.75 -17.02
CA ASN A 20 -11.94 4.61 -17.41
C ASN A 20 -11.50 5.71 -18.40
N GLY A 21 -10.31 6.27 -18.20
CA GLY A 21 -9.68 7.20 -19.15
C GLY A 21 -9.35 6.54 -20.50
N GLN A 22 -8.79 5.32 -20.48
CA GLN A 22 -8.48 4.58 -21.71
C GLN A 22 -9.72 4.28 -22.55
N LEU A 23 -10.85 3.95 -21.92
CA LEU A 23 -12.10 3.69 -22.65
C LEU A 23 -12.66 4.89 -23.41
N GLN A 24 -12.28 6.12 -23.04
CA GLN A 24 -12.70 7.31 -23.75
C GLN A 24 -11.84 7.57 -25.00
N THR A 25 -10.79 6.78 -25.22
CA THR A 25 -9.90 6.94 -26.38
C THR A 25 -10.48 6.28 -27.63
N PRO A 26 -10.08 6.72 -28.85
CA PRO A 26 -10.54 6.13 -30.10
C PRO A 26 -10.26 4.63 -30.23
N SER A 27 -9.25 4.10 -29.54
CA SER A 27 -8.93 2.66 -29.55
C SER A 27 -10.04 1.77 -28.99
N PHE A 28 -10.98 2.34 -28.23
CA PHE A 28 -12.12 1.61 -27.66
C PHE A 28 -13.48 2.09 -28.20
N SER A 29 -13.50 2.92 -29.25
CA SER A 29 -14.73 3.57 -29.73
C SER A 29 -15.73 2.65 -30.41
N ASN A 30 -15.32 1.43 -30.75
CA ASN A 30 -16.19 0.43 -31.40
C ASN A 30 -17.32 -0.06 -30.47
N PHE A 31 -17.18 0.13 -29.15
CA PHE A 31 -18.18 -0.29 -28.18
C PHE A 31 -18.52 0.80 -27.19
N LYS A 32 -19.74 0.74 -26.65
CA LYS A 32 -20.05 1.41 -25.38
C LYS A 32 -19.76 0.44 -24.25
N ALA A 33 -19.01 0.87 -23.26
CA ALA A 33 -18.50 0.00 -22.21
C ALA A 33 -18.91 0.48 -20.81
N GLN A 34 -19.19 -0.46 -19.91
CA GLN A 34 -19.43 -0.22 -18.49
C GLN A 34 -18.63 -1.21 -17.65
N PHE A 35 -17.82 -0.70 -16.72
CA PHE A 35 -16.99 -1.52 -15.83
C PHE A 35 -17.65 -1.80 -14.47
N GLY A 36 -17.35 -2.98 -13.95
CA GLY A 36 -17.49 -3.35 -12.55
C GLY A 36 -16.24 -4.09 -12.06
N PHE A 37 -15.93 -3.98 -10.77
CA PHE A 37 -14.77 -4.64 -10.17
C PHE A 37 -15.16 -5.35 -8.87
N HIS A 38 -14.56 -6.51 -8.64
CA HIS A 38 -14.57 -7.13 -7.32
C HIS A 38 -13.21 -7.69 -6.92
N VAL A 39 -12.96 -7.68 -5.62
CA VAL A 39 -11.85 -8.40 -5.02
C VAL A 39 -12.31 -9.83 -4.76
N ASP A 40 -11.60 -10.80 -5.33
CA ASP A 40 -11.87 -12.21 -5.10
C ASP A 40 -11.30 -12.64 -3.75
N GLU A 41 -9.98 -12.48 -3.62
CA GLU A 41 -9.20 -12.97 -2.51
C GLU A 41 -7.97 -12.10 -2.31
N TYR A 42 -7.41 -12.12 -1.10
CA TYR A 42 -6.12 -11.53 -0.82
C TYR A 42 -5.39 -12.34 0.25
N SER A 43 -4.07 -12.37 0.17
CA SER A 43 -3.21 -12.98 1.18
C SER A 43 -2.04 -12.06 1.49
N THR A 44 -1.73 -11.93 2.77
CA THR A 44 -0.59 -11.13 3.25
C THR A 44 0.43 -12.08 3.85
N GLN A 45 1.67 -11.99 3.38
CA GLN A 45 2.82 -12.71 3.90
C GLN A 45 3.76 -11.73 4.57
N VAL A 46 4.33 -12.14 5.70
CA VAL A 46 5.35 -11.37 6.42
C VAL A 46 6.64 -12.16 6.36
N THR A 47 7.66 -11.60 5.75
CA THR A 47 8.99 -12.18 5.64
C THR A 47 9.92 -11.44 6.58
N SER A 48 10.69 -12.18 7.38
CA SER A 48 11.72 -11.61 8.25
C SER A 48 13.06 -11.73 7.53
N SER A 49 13.69 -10.59 7.24
CA SER A 49 15.12 -10.49 6.93
C SER A 49 15.85 -9.91 8.14
N ASP A 50 17.16 -10.14 8.28
CA ASP A 50 17.95 -10.03 9.52
C ASP A 50 17.63 -8.83 10.45
N ASP A 51 17.20 -7.67 9.94
CA ASP A 51 16.81 -6.48 10.71
C ASP A 51 15.49 -5.82 10.28
N SER A 52 14.65 -6.47 9.47
CA SER A 52 13.36 -5.93 9.04
C SER A 52 12.31 -6.99 8.72
N LEU A 53 11.07 -6.71 9.10
CA LEU A 53 9.90 -7.44 8.63
C LEU A 53 9.39 -6.74 7.37
N GLU A 54 9.40 -7.45 6.25
CA GLU A 54 8.76 -7.02 5.02
C GLU A 54 7.36 -7.61 4.95
N ILE A 55 6.37 -6.78 4.65
CA ILE A 55 4.99 -7.20 4.51
C ILE A 55 4.62 -7.13 3.04
N GLN A 56 4.42 -8.28 2.43
CA GLN A 56 3.97 -8.41 1.05
C GLN A 56 2.50 -8.84 1.04
N THR A 57 1.70 -8.24 0.18
CA THR A 57 0.32 -8.71 -0.05
C THR A 57 0.12 -9.08 -1.51
N ARG A 58 -0.45 -10.26 -1.72
CA ARG A 58 -0.94 -10.75 -3.00
C ARG A 58 -2.45 -10.58 -3.06
N LEU A 59 -2.96 -10.00 -4.12
CA LEU A 59 -4.37 -9.66 -4.30
C LEU A 59 -4.87 -10.24 -5.61
N LEU A 60 -5.88 -11.10 -5.54
CA LEU A 60 -6.57 -11.66 -6.69
C LEU A 60 -7.81 -10.81 -6.99
N LEU A 61 -7.90 -10.33 -8.21
CA LEU A 61 -8.94 -9.41 -8.65
C LEU A 61 -9.64 -9.97 -9.87
N THR A 62 -10.95 -9.77 -9.90
CA THR A 62 -11.74 -9.97 -11.10
C THR A 62 -12.35 -8.66 -11.54
N LEU A 63 -12.02 -8.29 -12.77
CA LEU A 63 -12.64 -7.21 -13.52
C LEU A 63 -13.78 -7.81 -14.36
N ASN A 64 -15.00 -7.29 -14.19
CA ASN A 64 -16.13 -7.61 -15.07
C ASN A 64 -16.46 -6.35 -15.89
N LEU A 65 -16.41 -6.48 -17.21
CA LEU A 65 -16.73 -5.41 -18.13
C LEU A 65 -17.88 -5.86 -19.03
N SER A 66 -18.87 -5.01 -19.19
CA SER A 66 -19.91 -5.18 -20.19
C SER A 66 -19.65 -4.26 -21.38
N ILE A 67 -19.57 -4.82 -22.58
CA ILE A 67 -19.48 -4.06 -23.83
C ILE A 67 -20.75 -4.25 -24.63
N VAL A 68 -21.32 -3.14 -25.10
CA VAL A 68 -22.54 -3.12 -25.90
C VAL A 68 -22.17 -2.86 -27.36
N VAL A 69 -22.72 -3.70 -28.23
CA VAL A 69 -22.54 -3.66 -29.69
C VAL A 69 -23.68 -2.86 -30.32
N ASP A 70 -23.42 -2.22 -31.46
CA ASP A 70 -24.51 -1.75 -32.30
C ASP A 70 -25.37 -2.93 -32.76
N SER A 71 -26.68 -2.80 -32.62
CA SER A 71 -27.68 -3.77 -33.09
C SER A 71 -27.54 -4.16 -34.57
N GLN A 72 -26.92 -3.31 -35.40
CA GLN A 72 -26.74 -3.56 -36.83
C GLN A 72 -25.44 -4.29 -37.17
N THR A 73 -24.52 -4.46 -36.21
CA THR A 73 -23.24 -5.13 -36.46
C THR A 73 -23.43 -6.64 -36.60
N PRO A 74 -22.91 -7.27 -37.67
CA PRO A 74 -22.91 -8.72 -37.82
C PRO A 74 -22.20 -9.43 -36.67
N LEU A 75 -22.69 -10.61 -36.26
CA LEU A 75 -22.16 -11.37 -35.11
C LEU A 75 -20.66 -11.66 -35.22
N GLU A 76 -20.18 -12.05 -36.39
CA GLU A 76 -18.75 -12.38 -36.61
C GLU A 76 -17.86 -11.15 -36.41
N GLU A 77 -18.28 -10.01 -36.97
CA GLU A 77 -17.58 -8.72 -36.83
C GLU A 77 -17.62 -8.23 -35.38
N ALA A 78 -18.78 -8.33 -34.72
CA ALA A 78 -18.94 -7.99 -33.31
C ALA A 78 -18.01 -8.82 -32.41
N THR A 79 -17.90 -10.12 -32.69
CA THR A 79 -17.03 -11.04 -31.95
C THR A 79 -15.55 -10.70 -32.16
N LEU A 80 -15.16 -10.40 -33.41
CA LEU A 80 -13.79 -10.00 -33.74
C LEU A 80 -13.40 -8.71 -32.99
N HIS A 81 -14.25 -7.68 -33.06
CA HIS A 81 -14.02 -6.43 -32.33
C HIS A 81 -13.98 -6.67 -30.80
N ALA A 82 -14.80 -7.58 -30.27
CA ALA A 82 -14.80 -7.89 -28.84
C ALA A 82 -13.50 -8.57 -28.38
N LEU A 83 -12.94 -9.45 -29.22
CA LEU A 83 -11.63 -10.07 -28.97
C LEU A 83 -10.51 -9.03 -29.03
N GLU A 84 -10.49 -8.17 -30.06
CA GLU A 84 -9.54 -7.07 -30.16
C GLU A 84 -9.63 -6.13 -28.94
N PHE A 85 -10.85 -5.81 -28.51
CA PHE A 85 -11.08 -5.03 -27.30
C PHE A 85 -10.46 -5.69 -26.08
N GLN A 86 -10.65 -7.00 -25.90
CA GLN A 86 -10.07 -7.74 -24.77
C GLN A 86 -8.54 -7.66 -24.79
N GLU A 87 -7.91 -7.84 -25.95
CA GLU A 87 -6.46 -7.74 -26.10
C GLU A 87 -5.95 -6.32 -25.75
N LEU A 88 -6.65 -5.28 -26.22
CA LEU A 88 -6.34 -3.89 -25.89
C LEU A 88 -6.50 -3.63 -24.39
N LEU A 89 -7.56 -4.13 -23.77
CA LEU A 89 -7.82 -3.99 -22.34
C LEU A 89 -6.68 -4.63 -21.52
N ASP A 90 -6.30 -5.86 -21.87
CA ASP A 90 -5.22 -6.59 -21.19
C ASP A 90 -3.89 -5.84 -21.33
N ALA A 91 -3.58 -5.31 -22.51
CA ALA A 91 -2.39 -4.49 -22.74
C ALA A 91 -2.39 -3.22 -21.87
N GLN A 92 -3.53 -2.54 -21.73
CA GLN A 92 -3.66 -1.35 -20.88
C GLN A 92 -3.45 -1.67 -19.39
N ILE A 93 -3.98 -2.79 -18.91
CA ILE A 93 -3.78 -3.27 -17.54
C ILE A 93 -2.29 -3.52 -17.26
N ILE A 94 -1.60 -4.18 -18.19
CA ILE A 94 -0.15 -4.45 -18.08
C ILE A 94 0.64 -3.14 -18.07
N LEU A 95 0.36 -2.23 -19.01
CA LEU A 95 1.02 -0.92 -19.10
C LEU A 95 0.84 -0.09 -17.83
N TRP A 96 -0.36 -0.09 -17.24
CA TRP A 96 -0.60 0.55 -15.95
C TRP A 96 0.27 -0.08 -14.86
N SER A 97 0.31 -1.41 -14.78
CA SER A 97 1.06 -2.11 -13.73
C SER A 97 2.57 -1.82 -13.78
N GLN A 98 3.13 -1.67 -14.98
CA GLN A 98 4.54 -1.32 -15.17
C GLN A 98 4.88 0.09 -14.68
N LYS A 99 3.91 1.00 -14.70
CA LYS A 99 4.06 2.40 -14.28
C LYS A 99 3.72 2.62 -12.81
N ASN A 100 3.03 1.68 -12.17
CA ASN A 100 2.57 1.83 -10.80
C ASN A 100 3.70 1.50 -9.79
N SER A 101 4.18 2.51 -9.09
CA SER A 101 5.30 2.38 -8.15
C SER A 101 4.96 1.66 -6.84
N GLN A 102 3.70 1.37 -6.56
CA GLN A 102 3.27 0.65 -5.35
C GLN A 102 3.32 -0.88 -5.55
N LEU A 103 3.33 -1.34 -6.80
CA LEU A 103 3.45 -2.76 -7.11
C LEU A 103 4.90 -3.22 -6.97
N LEU A 104 5.10 -4.41 -6.40
CA LEU A 104 6.41 -5.05 -6.29
C LEU A 104 6.84 -5.70 -7.60
N GLU A 105 5.88 -6.15 -8.39
CA GLU A 105 6.10 -6.72 -9.72
C GLU A 105 4.97 -6.29 -10.68
N PRO A 106 5.28 -6.07 -11.97
CA PRO A 106 4.25 -5.87 -12.98
C PRO A 106 3.36 -7.10 -13.15
N ILE A 107 2.13 -6.88 -13.59
CA ILE A 107 1.23 -7.97 -13.96
C ILE A 107 1.81 -8.68 -15.18
N SER A 108 2.10 -9.96 -15.04
CA SER A 108 2.69 -10.80 -16.09
C SER A 108 1.67 -11.70 -16.79
N ALA A 109 0.51 -11.94 -16.18
CA ALA A 109 -0.55 -12.76 -16.72
C ALA A 109 -1.93 -12.23 -16.35
N ILE A 110 -2.84 -12.25 -17.31
CA ILE A 110 -4.25 -11.95 -17.14
C ILE A 110 -5.03 -13.12 -17.72
N LYS A 111 -5.97 -13.66 -16.95
CA LYS A 111 -6.88 -14.71 -17.42
C LYS A 111 -8.19 -14.06 -17.81
N GLY A 112 -8.27 -13.63 -19.07
CA GLY A 112 -9.49 -13.08 -19.67
C GLY A 112 -10.41 -14.18 -20.23
N THR A 113 -11.71 -14.08 -19.95
CA THR A 113 -12.76 -14.89 -20.56
C THR A 113 -13.83 -13.97 -21.16
N LEU A 114 -14.09 -14.14 -22.46
CA LEU A 114 -15.15 -13.47 -23.19
C LEU A 114 -16.41 -14.34 -23.21
N SER A 115 -17.57 -13.75 -22.92
CA SER A 115 -18.86 -14.42 -23.03
C SER A 115 -19.29 -14.60 -24.49
N GLN A 116 -20.37 -15.34 -24.71
CA GLN A 116 -21.09 -15.28 -25.98
C GLN A 116 -21.91 -13.97 -26.06
N LEU A 117 -22.32 -13.60 -27.29
CA LEU A 117 -23.22 -12.47 -27.50
C LEU A 117 -24.53 -12.71 -26.75
N SER A 118 -24.94 -11.74 -25.94
CA SER A 118 -26.14 -11.84 -25.10
C SER A 118 -26.79 -10.47 -24.88
N GLU A 119 -27.96 -10.46 -24.27
CA GLU A 119 -28.66 -9.22 -23.89
C GLU A 119 -28.07 -8.65 -22.59
N ILE A 120 -27.47 -7.47 -22.70
CA ILE A 120 -26.85 -6.75 -21.57
C ILE A 120 -27.73 -5.57 -21.16
N PRO A 121 -27.99 -5.37 -19.84
CA PRO A 121 -28.71 -4.21 -19.34
C PRO A 121 -28.03 -2.90 -19.73
N TYR A 122 -28.76 -1.99 -20.40
CA TYR A 122 -28.24 -0.69 -20.80
C TYR A 122 -29.36 0.36 -20.88
N HIS A 123 -29.20 1.49 -20.18
CA HIS A 123 -30.15 2.63 -20.11
C HIS A 123 -31.64 2.24 -19.94
N GLY A 124 -31.93 1.28 -19.05
CA GLY A 124 -33.30 0.86 -18.76
C GLY A 124 -33.92 -0.12 -19.77
N GLY A 125 -33.12 -0.64 -20.70
CA GLY A 125 -33.47 -1.75 -21.59
C GLY A 125 -32.33 -2.76 -21.68
N TYR A 126 -32.35 -3.58 -22.71
CA TYR A 126 -31.30 -4.54 -23.03
C TYR A 126 -30.78 -4.30 -24.44
N LEU A 127 -29.47 -4.41 -24.61
CA LEU A 127 -28.81 -4.31 -25.91
C LEU A 127 -27.87 -5.50 -26.12
N PRO A 128 -27.63 -5.91 -27.37
CA PRO A 128 -26.68 -6.98 -27.66
C PRO A 128 -25.28 -6.58 -27.20
N GLY A 129 -24.59 -7.49 -26.53
CA GLY A 129 -23.31 -7.20 -25.91
C GLY A 129 -22.55 -8.44 -25.47
N PHE A 130 -21.35 -8.22 -24.95
CA PHE A 130 -20.49 -9.23 -24.36
C PHE A 130 -20.08 -8.83 -22.96
N GLU A 131 -19.93 -9.82 -22.09
CA GLU A 131 -19.22 -9.68 -20.82
C GLU A 131 -17.79 -10.18 -20.99
N ILE A 132 -16.84 -9.35 -20.56
CA ILE A 132 -15.43 -9.70 -20.45
C ILE A 132 -15.12 -9.82 -18.96
N ARG A 133 -14.65 -10.99 -18.55
CA ARG A 133 -14.14 -11.22 -17.20
C ARG A 133 -12.63 -11.40 -17.24
N SER A 134 -11.88 -10.48 -16.65
CA SER A 134 -10.43 -10.54 -16.57
C SER A 134 -9.98 -10.75 -15.13
N GLN A 135 -9.33 -11.88 -14.88
CA GLN A 135 -8.75 -12.18 -13.57
C GLN A 135 -7.25 -11.90 -13.57
N LEU A 136 -6.78 -11.15 -12.58
CA LEU A 136 -5.38 -10.72 -12.46
C LEU A 136 -4.90 -10.75 -11.01
N THR A 137 -3.60 -10.88 -10.83
CA THR A 137 -2.94 -10.84 -9.53
C THR A 137 -2.09 -9.59 -9.40
N LEU A 138 -2.24 -8.88 -8.28
CA LEU A 138 -1.32 -7.81 -7.88
C LEU A 138 -0.47 -8.27 -6.70
N THR A 139 0.80 -7.93 -6.71
CA THR A 139 1.69 -8.11 -5.57
C THR A 139 2.25 -6.74 -5.18
N TYR A 140 2.07 -6.34 -3.92
CA TYR A 140 2.49 -5.02 -3.44
C TYR A 140 3.06 -5.07 -2.02
N SER A 141 3.90 -4.09 -1.67
CA SER A 141 4.42 -3.92 -0.31
C SER A 141 3.35 -3.23 0.54
N ALA A 142 2.91 -3.90 1.59
CA ALA A 142 1.97 -3.35 2.56
C ALA A 142 2.69 -2.63 3.72
N GLY A 143 4.02 -2.57 3.68
CA GLY A 143 4.87 -1.85 4.64
C GLY A 143 6.09 -2.67 5.05
N SER A 144 7.05 -2.00 5.68
CA SER A 144 8.15 -2.64 6.40
C SER A 144 8.10 -2.22 7.87
N VAL A 145 8.31 -3.20 8.76
CA VAL A 145 8.42 -2.97 10.20
C VAL A 145 9.82 -3.39 10.59
N GLN A 146 10.69 -2.45 10.91
CA GLN A 146 11.91 -2.80 11.62
C GLN A 146 11.50 -3.32 13.01
N PRO A 147 11.80 -4.58 13.38
CA PRO A 147 11.71 -4.96 14.76
C PRO A 147 12.63 -4.01 15.52
N LYS A 148 12.06 -3.23 16.46
CA LYS A 148 12.87 -2.58 17.48
C LYS A 148 13.56 -3.71 18.22
N HIS A 149 14.82 -3.99 17.87
CA HIS A 149 15.61 -5.00 18.56
C HIS A 149 15.60 -4.68 20.04
N ALA A 150 14.97 -5.57 20.80
CA ALA A 150 15.18 -5.72 22.23
C ALA A 150 16.58 -6.32 22.44
N ASN A 151 17.63 -5.58 22.07
CA ASN A 151 19.01 -5.71 22.51
C ASN A 151 19.89 -4.74 21.73
N ASP A 152 19.95 -3.50 22.18
CA ASP A 152 21.11 -2.66 21.89
C ASP A 152 21.81 -2.26 23.19
N ARG A 153 22.60 -3.23 23.70
CA ARG A 153 23.77 -2.90 24.51
C ARG A 153 24.85 -2.43 23.53
N LYS A 154 25.08 -1.11 23.59
CA LYS A 154 26.23 -0.35 23.06
C LYS A 154 26.14 0.06 21.60
N GLN A 155 25.53 1.22 21.36
CA GLN A 155 26.28 2.45 21.05
C GLN A 155 25.40 3.70 21.23
N HIS A 156 25.98 4.74 21.82
CA HIS A 156 25.36 6.04 22.05
C HIS A 156 24.98 6.74 20.73
N PRO A 157 23.73 7.16 20.56
CA PRO A 157 23.43 8.54 20.28
C PRO A 157 23.24 9.24 21.64
N SER A 158 23.65 10.49 21.74
CA SER A 158 23.32 11.39 22.83
C SER A 158 21.80 11.62 22.86
N SER A 159 21.02 10.64 23.31
CA SER A 159 19.58 10.81 23.53
C SER A 159 19.39 11.59 24.81
N LEU A 160 19.15 12.88 24.64
CA LEU A 160 18.63 13.75 25.67
C LEU A 160 17.18 13.35 25.96
N TYR A 161 16.85 13.10 27.23
CA TYR A 161 15.52 12.70 27.68
C TYR A 161 14.77 13.89 28.27
N SER A 162 13.46 13.99 28.02
CA SER A 162 12.67 15.12 28.51
C SER A 162 12.16 14.88 29.94
N PRO A 163 11.84 15.94 30.69
CA PRO A 163 11.14 15.80 31.97
C PRO A 163 9.82 15.07 31.77
N GLY A 164 9.50 14.11 32.65
CA GLY A 164 8.30 13.28 32.53
C GLY A 164 8.41 12.06 31.60
N ASP A 165 9.46 11.96 30.77
CA ASP A 165 9.72 10.75 30.00
C ASP A 165 10.00 9.56 30.91
N ARG A 166 9.64 8.35 30.47
CA ARG A 166 9.98 7.13 31.22
C ARG A 166 11.47 6.88 31.15
N THR A 167 12.06 6.70 32.32
CA THR A 167 13.49 6.38 32.47
C THR A 167 13.79 5.02 31.85
N PRO A 168 14.67 4.93 30.83
CA PRO A 168 14.92 3.67 30.13
C PRO A 168 15.75 2.68 30.96
N VAL A 169 16.69 3.16 31.78
CA VAL A 169 17.54 2.34 32.64
C VAL A 169 17.77 3.00 33.99
N SER A 170 17.86 2.23 35.06
CA SER A 170 18.20 2.79 36.37
C SER A 170 19.62 3.34 36.35
N GLY A 171 19.83 4.55 36.86
CA GLY A 171 21.14 5.20 36.82
C GLY A 171 21.13 6.65 37.25
N GLN A 172 22.31 7.27 37.22
CA GLN A 172 22.49 8.70 37.35
C GLN A 172 22.48 9.37 35.98
N TYR A 173 21.73 10.45 35.89
CA TYR A 173 21.54 11.26 34.69
C TYR A 173 21.96 12.69 34.99
N GLU A 174 22.79 13.28 34.15
CA GLU A 174 23.14 14.70 34.21
C GLU A 174 22.09 15.51 33.46
N LEU A 175 21.78 16.69 34.00
CA LEU A 175 20.91 17.65 33.37
C LEU A 175 21.71 18.51 32.37
N ILE A 176 21.18 18.60 31.16
CA ILE A 176 21.76 19.27 29.99
C ILE A 176 20.90 20.47 29.64
N ASN A 177 21.55 21.61 29.41
CA ASN A 177 20.90 22.84 28.98
C ASN A 177 20.50 22.78 27.49
N PRO A 178 19.63 23.69 27.02
CA PRO A 178 19.21 23.74 25.61
C PRO A 178 20.36 23.92 24.61
N ASP A 179 21.48 24.49 25.05
CA ASP A 179 22.73 24.65 24.29
C ASP A 179 23.56 23.36 24.16
N GLY A 180 23.16 22.29 24.86
CA GLY A 180 23.84 21.01 24.86
C GLY A 180 24.95 20.89 25.92
N GLU A 181 25.20 21.93 26.72
CA GLU A 181 26.17 21.89 27.80
C GLU A 181 25.59 21.24 29.07
N GLY A 182 26.43 20.49 29.78
CA GLY A 182 26.08 19.88 31.06
C GLY A 182 25.99 20.93 32.16
N THR A 183 24.92 20.89 32.95
CA THR A 183 24.74 21.79 34.10
C THR A 183 25.58 21.37 35.31
N GLY A 184 26.18 20.18 35.28
CA GLY A 184 26.83 19.55 36.45
C GLY A 184 25.85 19.07 37.52
N LEU A 185 24.54 19.21 37.32
CA LEU A 185 23.52 18.67 38.22
C LEU A 185 23.13 17.26 37.78
N GLU A 186 23.20 16.31 38.70
CA GLU A 186 22.83 14.91 38.47
C GLU A 186 21.56 14.51 39.22
N VAL A 187 20.74 13.67 38.59
CA VAL A 187 19.57 13.03 39.19
C VAL A 187 19.67 11.52 39.08
N THR A 188 19.32 10.81 40.15
CA THR A 188 19.16 9.35 40.09
C THR A 188 17.74 9.03 39.69
N SER A 189 17.57 8.24 38.64
CA SER A 189 16.26 7.75 38.23
C SER A 189 16.23 6.24 38.13
N THR A 190 15.07 5.66 38.43
CA THR A 190 14.83 4.22 38.39
C THR A 190 14.11 3.86 37.09
N ALA A 191 14.52 2.78 36.43
CA ALA A 191 13.88 2.31 35.20
C ALA A 191 12.35 2.24 35.34
N GLY A 192 11.64 2.73 34.32
CA GLY A 192 10.19 2.75 34.25
C GLY A 192 9.51 3.92 34.98
N HIS A 193 10.22 4.67 35.83
CA HIS A 193 9.68 5.86 36.49
C HIS A 193 9.87 7.11 35.62
N PRO A 194 8.98 8.11 35.70
CA PRO A 194 9.15 9.36 34.97
C PRO A 194 10.36 10.14 35.50
N PHE A 195 11.10 10.81 34.61
CA PHE A 195 12.13 11.75 35.03
C PHE A 195 11.52 12.90 35.84
N PRO A 196 12.24 13.41 36.86
CA PRO A 196 11.76 14.53 37.66
C PRO A 196 11.59 15.79 36.78
N PRO A 197 10.76 16.75 37.20
CA PRO A 197 10.65 18.04 36.52
C PRO A 197 11.98 18.81 36.61
N THR A 198 12.30 19.55 35.55
CA THR A 198 13.47 20.43 35.50
C THR A 198 13.15 21.80 36.08
N ARG A 199 14.21 22.54 36.46
CA ARG A 199 14.06 23.89 37.00
C ARG A 199 13.86 24.92 35.91
N GLU A 200 14.59 24.78 34.79
CA GLU A 200 14.47 25.63 33.63
C GLU A 200 13.75 24.92 32.48
N VAL A 201 13.16 25.72 31.60
CA VAL A 201 12.45 25.28 30.41
C VAL A 201 13.45 24.72 29.39
N ASP A 202 13.06 23.67 28.66
CA ASP A 202 13.84 23.00 27.61
C ASP A 202 15.14 22.30 28.06
N GLN A 203 15.32 22.08 29.37
CA GLN A 203 16.39 21.21 29.87
C GLN A 203 16.07 19.74 29.65
N SER A 204 17.12 18.93 29.49
CA SER A 204 17.01 17.49 29.21
C SER A 204 17.97 16.66 30.06
N TYR A 205 17.77 15.35 30.15
CA TYR A 205 18.59 14.44 30.92
C TYR A 205 19.48 13.59 30.01
N LYS A 206 20.73 13.35 30.39
CA LYS A 206 21.68 12.47 29.71
C LYS A 206 22.22 11.43 30.69
N LEU A 207 22.19 10.15 30.32
CA LEU A 207 22.70 9.09 31.18
C LEU A 207 24.22 9.25 31.36
N VAL A 208 24.66 9.39 32.61
CA VAL A 208 26.08 9.43 32.99
C VAL A 208 26.54 8.07 33.47
N ASN A 209 25.81 7.50 34.43
CA ASN A 209 26.23 6.28 35.12
C ASN A 209 25.07 5.30 35.32
N PRO A 210 25.01 4.21 34.55
CA PRO A 210 23.99 3.19 34.74
C PRO A 210 24.24 2.38 36.02
N THR A 211 23.19 2.17 36.82
CA THR A 211 23.24 1.27 37.97
C THR A 211 23.28 -0.18 37.49
N LYS A 212 24.34 -0.92 37.85
CA LYS A 212 24.48 -2.34 37.51
C LYS A 212 23.90 -3.22 38.62
N HIS A 213 22.82 -3.93 38.33
CA HIS A 213 22.39 -5.05 39.17
C HIS A 213 23.07 -6.33 38.67
N LYS A 214 23.77 -7.05 39.56
CA LYS A 214 24.19 -8.44 39.28
C LYS A 214 22.92 -9.30 39.32
N ALA A 215 22.60 -9.95 38.20
CA ALA A 215 21.70 -11.09 38.18
C ALA A 215 22.42 -12.31 38.77
#